data_AF-A0AAD5MKY2-F1
#
_entry.id   AF-A0AAD5MKY2-F1
#
_cell.length_a   1.000
_cell.length_b   1.000
_cell.length_c   1.000
_cell.angle_alpha   90.00
_cell.angle_beta   90.00
_cell.angle_gamma   90.00
#
_symmetry.space_group_name_H-M   'P 1'
#
loop_
_entity.id
_entity.type
_entity.pdbx_description
1 polymer ?
#
loop_
_entity_poly.entity_id
_entity_poly.type
_entity_poly.pdbx_seq_one_letter_code
_entity_poly.pdbx_strand_id
1 'polypeptide(L)'
;MPAVDMMDEGFCDEGFSENDYKYEIDLIKEELEYYTRKEEDEDISSVAESPRAWKSLQVPLAKSNGTRKTTKILKITRRDVALKNLHNVEMLRYRACGDQYILTEDRLIFHLIAFIDVPHDGPTAYGDSPFFTVWNDSIVIDANYRYSDGNPRSLYGDEHFVNIATPYLSTHIELREITNFVDKLEQNAAIPSFWEVFLCFFRIFLADYKKSLSTVRMYKRLSIASLVEITRPFRQSVHLIHSLFSSWFEIQKFEWVHIELAWNNLFDLMNHSACLSEAEISTLTELQEVYQKALLSIMDYLYSFGKVPLNWEKYFILYNDTSDPELLITRSAAGVISSLWNDRLLSMVLHGARTRVRIGAKVDLIPAFSNTFYDRIKAEDLPLGSFISFYDFRLAFESTAVKLTHMLSNELIKKIRDSGLLEFWNDMKEITCGRVAHCFAALVYGCTSDPSKIGQLDIMQSYRSALLRGGVSPARATRWKLSQTGASDTDYNLQCELDIPLRYVFRPSLIPVINACMDNMFKIYRVVELLTSVCSDRKTSEDYQQIHNDSVIAERRVRHMFFIVSKLLNLASIIKDLFVGKVASVFSNHEKCTRSI
;
A
#
# COMPACT_ATOMS: atom_id res chain seq x y z
N MET A 1 -24.36 86.37 56.11
CA MET A 1 -25.08 87.57 55.62
C MET A 1 -24.57 87.91 54.24
N PRO A 2 -25.45 88.24 53.27
CA PRO A 2 -26.71 87.58 52.88
C PRO A 2 -26.39 86.37 51.94
N ALA A 3 -27.26 85.42 51.59
CA ALA A 3 -28.67 85.43 51.16
C ALA A 3 -28.85 86.04 49.73
N VAL A 4 -29.80 85.61 48.88
CA VAL A 4 -31.08 84.88 49.11
C VAL A 4 -31.29 83.81 48.01
N ASP A 5 -32.01 82.73 48.36
CA ASP A 5 -32.42 81.62 47.49
C ASP A 5 -33.61 81.96 46.55
N MET A 6 -33.67 81.29 45.40
CA MET A 6 -34.82 80.47 44.96
C MET A 6 -34.20 79.28 44.17
N MET A 7 -34.44 78.01 44.50
CA MET A 7 -35.72 77.27 44.43
C MET A 7 -36.31 77.32 43.01
N ASP A 8 -36.67 76.22 42.37
CA ASP A 8 -37.26 75.00 42.96
C ASP A 8 -36.50 73.68 42.67
N GLU A 9 -36.93 72.59 43.32
CA GLU A 9 -36.22 71.31 43.39
C GLU A 9 -36.64 70.28 42.32
N GLY A 10 -35.79 69.24 42.11
CA GLY A 10 -36.01 68.25 41.05
C GLY A 10 -35.04 67.06 41.01
N PHE A 11 -34.58 66.57 42.17
CA PHE A 11 -34.08 65.19 42.26
C PHE A 11 -35.28 64.23 42.03
N CYS A 12 -35.13 63.03 41.46
CA CYS A 12 -34.28 61.97 41.99
C CYS A 12 -33.93 60.85 40.97
N ASP A 13 -32.96 60.04 41.38
CA ASP A 13 -32.76 58.60 41.11
C ASP A 13 -32.37 58.07 39.71
N GLU A 14 -31.08 57.74 39.62
CA GLU A 14 -30.51 56.41 39.36
C GLU A 14 -31.16 55.44 38.34
N GLY A 15 -30.31 54.85 37.49
CA GLY A 15 -30.60 53.58 36.81
C GLY A 15 -29.78 53.32 35.54
N PHE A 16 -28.97 52.25 35.53
CA PHE A 16 -28.42 51.71 34.29
C PHE A 16 -29.53 51.06 33.45
N SER A 17 -29.56 51.30 32.14
CA SER A 17 -30.16 50.38 31.18
C SER A 17 -29.47 50.45 29.82
N GLU A 18 -29.79 49.48 28.96
CA GLU A 18 -29.03 49.10 27.78
C GLU A 18 -29.41 49.90 26.51
N ASN A 19 -28.61 49.70 25.44
CA ASN A 19 -29.00 49.83 24.03
C ASN A 19 -29.60 51.16 23.52
N ASP A 20 -28.86 51.86 22.65
CA ASP A 20 -29.47 52.70 21.60
C ASP A 20 -28.72 52.57 20.25
N TYR A 21 -28.49 51.32 19.81
CA TYR A 21 -28.23 51.03 18.39
C TYR A 21 -29.56 51.14 17.63
N LYS A 22 -29.86 52.34 17.15
CA LYS A 22 -31.12 52.65 16.50
C LYS A 22 -31.15 52.14 15.05
N TYR A 23 -31.58 50.89 14.86
CA TYR A 23 -31.77 50.26 13.55
C TYR A 23 -32.84 51.00 12.72
N GLU A 24 -32.53 51.24 11.44
CA GLU A 24 -33.51 51.73 10.45
C GLU A 24 -34.44 50.59 10.01
N ILE A 25 -35.51 50.37 10.77
CA ILE A 25 -36.53 49.34 10.53
C ILE A 25 -37.41 49.64 9.29
N ASP A 26 -37.33 50.84 8.73
CA ASP A 26 -38.19 51.29 7.63
C ASP A 26 -37.93 50.62 6.27
N LEU A 27 -36.71 50.14 5.99
CA LEU A 27 -36.36 49.55 4.68
C LEU A 27 -37.13 48.25 4.37
N ILE A 28 -37.35 47.39 5.38
CA ILE A 28 -38.14 46.15 5.23
C ILE A 28 -39.62 46.48 4.92
N LYS A 29 -40.09 47.65 5.38
CA LYS A 29 -41.46 48.10 5.19
C LYS A 29 -41.69 48.65 3.77
N GLU A 30 -40.73 49.39 3.21
CA GLU A 30 -40.74 49.76 1.79
C GLU A 30 -40.65 48.52 0.88
N GLU A 31 -39.84 47.53 1.25
CA GLU A 31 -39.70 46.30 0.43
C GLU A 31 -40.99 45.46 0.44
N LEU A 32 -41.69 45.34 1.58
CA LEU A 32 -43.00 44.71 1.66
C LEU A 32 -44.06 45.44 0.82
N GLU A 33 -44.16 46.78 0.92
CA GLU A 33 -45.11 47.55 0.10
C GLU A 33 -44.82 47.45 -1.41
N TYR A 34 -43.56 47.24 -1.81
CA TYR A 34 -43.18 47.00 -3.20
C TYR A 34 -43.67 45.64 -3.72
N TYR A 35 -43.66 44.59 -2.89
CA TYR A 35 -44.16 43.26 -3.29
C TYR A 35 -45.69 43.19 -3.29
N THR A 36 -46.40 43.78 -2.33
CA THR A 36 -47.88 43.74 -2.31
C THR A 36 -48.49 44.37 -3.56
N ARG A 37 -47.90 45.46 -4.08
CA ARG A 37 -48.32 46.13 -5.33
C ARG A 37 -47.97 45.33 -6.61
N LYS A 38 -47.41 44.13 -6.48
CA LYS A 38 -46.93 43.30 -7.60
C LYS A 38 -47.62 41.95 -7.70
N GLU A 39 -48.58 41.67 -6.82
CA GLU A 39 -49.49 40.51 -6.92
C GLU A 39 -50.88 40.91 -7.48
N GLU A 40 -51.15 42.20 -7.68
CA GLU A 40 -52.43 42.70 -8.22
C GLU A 40 -52.48 42.82 -9.76
N ASP A 41 -51.33 42.75 -10.46
CA ASP A 41 -51.22 42.90 -11.92
C ASP A 41 -50.69 41.63 -12.62
N GLU A 42 -51.35 41.28 -13.74
CA GLU A 42 -51.01 40.22 -14.73
C GLU A 42 -51.11 38.73 -14.30
N ASP A 43 -52.36 38.26 -14.22
CA ASP A 43 -52.72 36.90 -14.63
C ASP A 43 -52.62 36.75 -16.18
N ILE A 44 -51.88 35.75 -16.69
CA ILE A 44 -52.15 35.05 -17.97
C ILE A 44 -51.18 33.86 -18.16
N SER A 45 -51.63 32.86 -18.92
CA SER A 45 -51.05 31.52 -18.97
C SER A 45 -50.27 31.16 -20.25
N SER A 46 -49.35 30.19 -20.07
CA SER A 46 -49.03 29.08 -21.02
C SER A 46 -48.01 29.24 -22.18
N VAL A 47 -47.54 28.06 -22.61
CA VAL A 47 -46.86 27.69 -23.89
C VAL A 47 -45.31 27.78 -23.99
N ALA A 48 -44.77 26.79 -24.70
CA ALA A 48 -43.42 26.61 -25.27
C ALA A 48 -42.27 26.11 -24.36
N GLU A 49 -42.05 24.80 -24.42
CA GLU A 49 -40.77 24.17 -24.11
C GLU A 49 -39.75 24.49 -25.22
N SER A 50 -38.56 25.00 -24.86
CA SER A 50 -37.42 25.12 -25.77
C SER A 50 -36.12 25.26 -24.98
N PRO A 51 -35.03 24.56 -25.35
CA PRO A 51 -33.74 24.74 -24.69
C PRO A 51 -33.16 26.13 -25.01
N ARG A 52 -32.86 26.91 -23.96
CA ARG A 52 -32.07 28.15 -24.13
C ARG A 52 -30.63 27.80 -24.47
N ALA A 53 -30.33 27.71 -25.77
CA ALA A 53 -29.03 28.16 -26.24
C ALA A 53 -28.83 29.61 -25.78
N TRP A 54 -27.73 29.88 -25.08
CA TRP A 54 -27.38 31.23 -24.63
C TRP A 54 -26.99 32.08 -25.84
N LYS A 55 -27.99 32.61 -26.56
CA LYS A 55 -27.77 33.58 -27.64
C LYS A 55 -26.99 34.77 -27.10
N SER A 56 -26.00 35.23 -27.86
CA SER A 56 -25.09 36.31 -27.49
C SER A 56 -25.83 37.54 -26.97
N LEU A 57 -25.75 37.77 -25.65
CA LEU A 57 -26.18 39.00 -24.99
C LEU A 57 -25.20 40.12 -25.36
N GLN A 58 -25.31 40.66 -26.58
CA GLN A 58 -24.49 41.78 -27.02
C GLN A 58 -24.70 42.98 -26.09
N VAL A 59 -23.59 43.49 -25.56
CA VAL A 59 -23.60 44.54 -24.53
C VAL A 59 -23.99 45.89 -25.15
N PRO A 60 -25.06 46.56 -24.69
CA PRO A 60 -25.30 47.95 -25.05
C PRO A 60 -24.30 48.82 -24.28
N LEU A 61 -23.39 49.51 -24.99
CA LEU A 61 -22.50 50.48 -24.34
C LEU A 61 -23.30 51.57 -23.62
N ALA A 62 -22.85 51.96 -22.44
CA ALA A 62 -23.43 53.04 -21.66
C ALA A 62 -23.35 54.38 -22.44
N LYS A 63 -24.50 55.00 -22.70
CA LYS A 63 -24.60 56.16 -23.61
C LYS A 63 -24.27 57.52 -22.98
N SER A 64 -24.05 57.57 -21.67
CA SER A 64 -23.76 58.82 -20.92
C SER A 64 -23.17 58.51 -19.54
N ASN A 65 -22.31 59.40 -19.02
CA ASN A 65 -21.81 59.35 -17.65
C ASN A 65 -22.70 60.18 -16.70
N GLY A 66 -23.25 59.58 -15.64
CA GLY A 66 -24.03 60.27 -14.61
C GLY A 66 -23.18 61.17 -13.68
N THR A 67 -23.74 62.31 -13.26
CA THR A 67 -23.08 63.28 -12.38
C THR A 67 -23.41 63.06 -10.89
N ARG A 68 -22.40 62.95 -10.02
CA ARG A 68 -22.58 62.80 -8.56
C ARG A 68 -22.97 64.12 -7.86
N LYS A 69 -23.79 64.02 -6.81
CA LYS A 69 -24.22 65.14 -5.95
C LYS A 69 -23.12 65.63 -4.99
N THR A 70 -23.33 66.81 -4.42
CA THR A 70 -22.37 67.61 -3.63
C THR A 70 -21.85 66.95 -2.36
N THR A 71 -20.55 67.11 -2.09
CA THR A 71 -19.86 66.62 -0.88
C THR A 71 -19.66 67.73 0.17
N LYS A 72 -19.80 67.43 1.47
CA LYS A 72 -19.42 68.36 2.56
C LYS A 72 -17.90 68.52 2.64
N ILE A 73 -17.44 69.70 3.05
CA ILE A 73 -16.02 70.05 3.14
C ILE A 73 -15.44 69.60 4.49
N LEU A 74 -14.42 68.74 4.44
CA LEU A 74 -13.49 68.48 5.55
C LEU A 74 -12.10 69.03 5.16
N LYS A 75 -11.37 69.61 6.13
CA LYS A 75 -10.01 70.12 5.90
C LYS A 75 -9.02 68.96 5.82
N ILE A 76 -8.56 68.65 4.61
CA ILE A 76 -7.48 67.69 4.34
C ILE A 76 -6.27 68.46 3.80
N THR A 77 -5.07 68.00 4.17
CA THR A 77 -3.80 68.62 3.75
C THR A 77 -3.61 68.58 2.22
N ARG A 78 -3.02 69.66 1.69
CA ARG A 78 -2.95 69.94 0.25
C ARG A 78 -2.22 68.84 -0.56
N ARG A 79 -1.33 68.08 0.08
CA ARG A 79 -0.54 67.00 -0.52
C ARG A 79 -1.37 65.71 -0.71
N ASP A 80 -2.21 65.39 0.25
CA ASP A 80 -3.05 64.18 0.22
C ASP A 80 -4.24 64.39 -0.71
N VAL A 81 -4.77 65.63 -0.76
CA VAL A 81 -5.69 66.06 -1.82
C VAL A 81 -5.03 65.95 -3.20
N ALA A 82 -3.76 66.34 -3.36
CA ALA A 82 -3.06 66.22 -4.64
C ALA A 82 -2.84 64.76 -5.04
N LEU A 83 -2.40 63.88 -4.14
CA LEU A 83 -2.22 62.45 -4.41
C LEU A 83 -3.55 61.74 -4.70
N LYS A 84 -4.59 62.00 -3.89
CA LYS A 84 -5.94 61.47 -4.11
C LYS A 84 -6.53 61.96 -5.43
N ASN A 85 -6.28 63.22 -5.81
CA ASN A 85 -6.71 63.76 -7.10
C ASN A 85 -5.89 63.20 -8.27
N LEU A 86 -4.60 62.94 -8.11
CA LEU A 86 -3.78 62.31 -9.15
C LEU A 86 -4.27 60.89 -9.42
N HIS A 87 -4.42 60.07 -8.36
CA HIS A 87 -4.99 58.73 -8.44
C HIS A 87 -6.42 58.73 -9.00
N ASN A 88 -7.28 59.68 -8.59
CA ASN A 88 -8.61 59.84 -9.18
C ASN A 88 -8.54 60.23 -10.67
N VAL A 89 -7.58 61.04 -11.11
CA VAL A 89 -7.39 61.44 -12.51
C VAL A 89 -6.83 60.29 -13.35
N GLU A 90 -5.96 59.46 -12.80
CA GLU A 90 -5.51 58.22 -13.45
C GLU A 90 -6.64 57.20 -13.54
N MET A 91 -7.38 56.96 -12.45
CA MET A 91 -8.60 56.14 -12.46
C MET A 91 -9.65 56.68 -13.44
N LEU A 92 -9.81 58.01 -13.57
CA LEU A 92 -10.71 58.62 -14.57
C LEU A 92 -10.18 58.48 -16.00
N ARG A 93 -8.86 58.49 -16.22
CA ARG A 93 -8.25 58.19 -17.53
C ARG A 93 -8.44 56.74 -17.93
N TYR A 94 -8.21 55.79 -17.01
CA TYR A 94 -8.53 54.37 -17.24
C TYR A 94 -10.03 54.17 -17.53
N ARG A 95 -10.93 54.74 -16.71
CA ARG A 95 -12.40 54.72 -16.90
C ARG A 95 -12.90 55.45 -18.15
N ALA A 96 -12.04 56.22 -18.82
CA ALA A 96 -12.33 56.89 -20.09
C ALA A 96 -11.75 56.16 -21.31
N CYS A 97 -10.98 55.09 -21.11
CA CYS A 97 -10.35 54.29 -22.17
C CYS A 97 -10.79 52.80 -22.17
N GLY A 98 -11.38 52.30 -21.08
CA GLY A 98 -11.95 50.96 -20.99
C GLY A 98 -13.48 50.94 -21.16
N ASP A 99 -14.00 49.86 -21.72
CA ASP A 99 -15.44 49.59 -21.79
C ASP A 99 -16.03 49.44 -20.37
N GLN A 100 -17.21 50.03 -20.14
CA GLN A 100 -17.90 49.96 -18.85
C GLN A 100 -19.06 48.96 -18.92
N TYR A 101 -19.01 47.94 -18.06
CA TYR A 101 -19.95 46.83 -18.07
C TYR A 101 -21.14 47.07 -17.14
N ILE A 102 -22.36 46.94 -17.66
CA ILE A 102 -23.57 46.97 -16.83
C ILE A 102 -23.65 45.67 -16.03
N LEU A 103 -23.65 45.79 -14.70
CA LEU A 103 -23.84 44.71 -13.75
C LEU A 103 -25.34 44.52 -13.48
N THR A 104 -25.79 43.26 -13.54
CA THR A 104 -27.13 42.81 -13.15
C THR A 104 -26.98 41.68 -12.13
N GLU A 105 -28.06 41.28 -11.45
CA GLU A 105 -27.98 40.14 -10.51
C GLU A 105 -27.59 38.84 -11.23
N ASP A 106 -28.16 38.57 -12.41
CA ASP A 106 -27.76 37.44 -13.26
C ASP A 106 -26.27 37.47 -13.65
N ARG A 107 -25.73 38.66 -13.96
CA ARG A 107 -24.31 38.84 -14.27
C ARG A 107 -23.41 38.66 -13.04
N LEU A 108 -23.83 39.18 -11.89
CA LEU A 108 -23.13 39.00 -10.61
C LEU A 108 -23.06 37.51 -10.24
N ILE A 109 -24.17 36.80 -10.37
CA ILE A 109 -24.26 35.35 -10.15
C ILE A 109 -23.42 34.57 -11.19
N PHE A 110 -23.44 34.98 -12.46
CA PHE A 110 -22.55 34.39 -13.47
C PHE A 110 -21.07 34.57 -13.10
N HIS A 111 -20.65 35.75 -12.64
CA HIS A 111 -19.27 35.98 -12.21
C HIS A 111 -18.90 35.22 -10.92
N LEU A 112 -19.82 35.02 -9.97
CA LEU A 112 -19.60 34.12 -8.82
C LEU A 112 -19.42 32.66 -9.26
N ILE A 113 -20.27 32.19 -10.18
CA ILE A 113 -20.18 30.84 -10.76
C ILE A 113 -18.91 30.68 -11.62
N ALA A 114 -18.39 31.74 -12.23
CA ALA A 114 -17.09 31.72 -12.92
C ALA A 114 -15.92 31.75 -11.94
N PHE A 115 -16.05 32.45 -10.81
CA PHE A 115 -15.03 32.52 -9.76
C PHE A 115 -14.81 31.17 -9.05
N ILE A 116 -15.82 30.32 -8.98
CA ILE A 116 -15.71 28.94 -8.45
C ILE A 116 -15.61 27.85 -9.52
N ASP A 117 -15.47 28.18 -10.80
CA ASP A 117 -15.13 27.15 -11.78
C ASP A 117 -13.68 26.73 -11.63
N VAL A 118 -13.36 25.53 -12.11
CA VAL A 118 -11.98 25.07 -12.20
C VAL A 118 -11.20 26.02 -13.12
N PRO A 119 -10.00 26.48 -12.72
CA PRO A 119 -9.22 27.42 -13.52
C PRO A 119 -9.00 26.96 -14.97
N HIS A 120 -9.07 27.92 -15.89
CA HIS A 120 -8.94 27.67 -17.32
C HIS A 120 -8.13 28.80 -17.97
N ASP A 121 -6.99 28.44 -18.56
CA ASP A 121 -6.19 29.33 -19.41
C ASP A 121 -6.89 29.57 -20.75
N GLY A 122 -7.82 30.51 -20.75
CA GLY A 122 -8.57 30.93 -21.92
C GLY A 122 -9.41 32.18 -21.65
N PRO A 123 -9.92 32.85 -22.71
CA PRO A 123 -10.86 33.96 -22.53
C PRO A 123 -12.13 33.46 -21.84
N THR A 124 -12.75 34.31 -21.01
CA THR A 124 -14.05 34.03 -20.41
C THR A 124 -15.10 33.78 -21.50
N ALA A 125 -16.20 33.09 -21.18
CA ALA A 125 -17.24 32.73 -22.15
C ALA A 125 -17.94 33.92 -22.85
N TYR A 126 -17.67 35.16 -22.43
CA TYR A 126 -18.16 36.39 -23.05
C TYR A 126 -17.04 37.29 -23.62
N GLY A 127 -15.77 37.02 -23.31
CA GLY A 127 -14.65 37.93 -23.58
C GLY A 127 -14.50 39.07 -22.58
N ASP A 128 -15.51 39.32 -21.75
CA ASP A 128 -15.50 40.29 -20.64
C ASP A 128 -14.41 39.93 -19.59
N SER A 129 -13.86 40.93 -18.90
CA SER A 129 -12.92 40.75 -17.79
C SER A 129 -13.57 40.04 -16.58
N PRO A 130 -12.81 39.27 -15.78
CA PRO A 130 -13.37 38.65 -14.58
C PRO A 130 -13.66 39.70 -13.50
N PHE A 131 -14.93 39.89 -13.14
CA PHE A 131 -15.36 40.84 -12.10
C PHE A 131 -14.75 40.58 -10.72
N PHE A 132 -14.46 39.31 -10.41
CA PHE A 132 -13.73 38.89 -9.21
C PHE A 132 -12.36 38.33 -9.61
N THR A 133 -11.31 38.80 -8.93
CA THR A 133 -9.94 38.26 -9.04
C THR A 133 -9.34 38.08 -7.64
N VAL A 134 -8.32 37.23 -7.50
CA VAL A 134 -7.57 37.07 -6.23
C VAL A 134 -6.15 37.59 -6.41
N TRP A 135 -5.71 38.46 -5.51
CA TRP A 135 -4.34 38.94 -5.42
C TRP A 135 -3.89 38.96 -3.96
N ASN A 136 -2.79 38.27 -3.63
CA ASN A 136 -2.29 38.08 -2.27
C ASN A 136 -3.42 37.65 -1.31
N ASP A 137 -4.09 36.56 -1.67
CA ASP A 137 -5.20 35.91 -0.94
C ASP A 137 -6.38 36.83 -0.61
N SER A 138 -6.48 37.97 -1.30
CA SER A 138 -7.51 38.99 -1.14
C SER A 138 -8.35 39.14 -2.41
N ILE A 139 -9.66 39.31 -2.28
CA ILE A 139 -10.58 39.52 -3.40
C ILE A 139 -10.41 40.96 -3.92
N VAL A 140 -10.18 41.10 -5.23
CA VAL A 140 -10.12 42.37 -5.95
C VAL A 140 -11.26 42.43 -6.97
N ILE A 141 -12.02 43.54 -6.92
CA ILE A 141 -13.20 43.79 -7.75
C ILE A 141 -12.84 44.63 -8.98
N ASP A 142 -13.34 44.26 -10.17
CA ASP A 142 -13.15 45.07 -11.38
C ASP A 142 -14.05 46.32 -11.38
N ALA A 143 -13.41 47.48 -11.21
CA ALA A 143 -14.04 48.81 -11.16
C ALA A 143 -14.64 49.32 -12.50
N ASN A 144 -14.56 48.52 -13.58
CA ASN A 144 -15.25 48.76 -14.85
C ASN A 144 -16.73 48.31 -14.82
N TYR A 145 -17.12 47.47 -13.86
CA TYR A 145 -18.49 47.00 -13.68
C TYR A 145 -19.32 47.97 -12.81
N ARG A 146 -20.56 48.27 -13.22
CA ARG A 146 -21.50 49.11 -12.44
C ARG A 146 -22.95 48.72 -12.64
N TYR A 147 -23.75 48.82 -11.58
CA TYR A 147 -25.21 48.87 -11.72
C TYR A 147 -25.65 50.10 -12.51
N SER A 148 -26.81 50.02 -13.17
CA SER A 148 -27.40 51.14 -13.93
C SER A 148 -27.79 52.31 -13.03
N ASP A 149 -27.59 53.54 -13.52
CA ASP A 149 -28.05 54.77 -12.88
C ASP A 149 -29.58 54.71 -12.67
N GLY A 150 -30.01 54.57 -11.42
CA GLY A 150 -31.41 54.36 -11.03
C GLY A 150 -31.67 53.07 -10.22
N ASN A 151 -30.76 52.11 -10.23
CA ASN A 151 -30.81 50.94 -9.35
C ASN A 151 -30.32 51.32 -7.93
N PRO A 152 -31.05 51.04 -6.83
CA PRO A 152 -30.60 51.38 -5.47
C PRO A 152 -29.27 50.73 -5.10
N ARG A 153 -28.96 49.55 -5.66
CA ARG A 153 -27.68 48.85 -5.45
C ARG A 153 -26.47 49.59 -6.05
N SER A 154 -26.67 50.64 -6.87
CA SER A 154 -25.59 51.53 -7.33
C SER A 154 -24.93 52.36 -6.21
N LEU A 155 -25.53 52.36 -5.01
CA LEU A 155 -24.96 52.97 -3.80
C LEU A 155 -24.02 52.02 -3.03
N TYR A 156 -23.99 50.72 -3.36
CA TYR A 156 -23.13 49.75 -2.69
C TYR A 156 -21.65 49.97 -3.06
N GLY A 157 -20.77 49.93 -2.05
CA GLY A 157 -19.32 49.98 -2.23
C GLY A 157 -18.70 48.60 -2.48
N ASP A 158 -17.43 48.59 -2.87
CA ASP A 158 -16.69 47.38 -3.26
C ASP A 158 -16.71 46.29 -2.17
N GLU A 159 -16.71 46.70 -0.90
CA GLU A 159 -16.85 45.85 0.30
C GLU A 159 -18.08 44.92 0.26
N HIS A 160 -19.20 45.37 -0.31
CA HIS A 160 -20.42 44.55 -0.45
C HIS A 160 -20.19 43.37 -1.40
N PHE A 161 -19.51 43.60 -2.53
CA PHE A 161 -19.20 42.56 -3.50
C PHE A 161 -18.11 41.61 -2.98
N VAL A 162 -17.12 42.13 -2.24
CA VAL A 162 -16.14 41.31 -1.51
C VAL A 162 -16.85 40.37 -0.55
N ASN A 163 -17.73 40.88 0.32
CA ASN A 163 -18.49 40.06 1.28
C ASN A 163 -19.38 38.98 0.62
N ILE A 164 -19.88 39.23 -0.59
CA ILE A 164 -20.63 38.26 -1.39
C ILE A 164 -19.71 37.14 -1.95
N ALA A 165 -18.46 37.45 -2.28
CA ALA A 165 -17.48 36.49 -2.81
C ALA A 165 -16.64 35.78 -1.72
N THR A 166 -16.50 36.35 -0.51
CA THR A 166 -15.76 35.77 0.62
C THR A 166 -16.11 34.30 0.91
N PRO A 167 -17.38 33.83 0.89
CA PRO A 167 -17.73 32.42 1.12
C PRO A 167 -17.18 31.42 0.10
N TYR A 168 -16.57 31.91 -0.98
CA TYR A 168 -16.03 31.15 -2.11
C TYR A 168 -14.50 31.26 -2.24
N LEU A 169 -13.86 32.15 -1.47
CA LEU A 169 -12.44 32.46 -1.58
C LEU A 169 -11.54 31.27 -1.30
N SER A 170 -11.83 30.50 -0.25
CA SER A 170 -11.08 29.27 0.05
C SER A 170 -11.21 28.27 -1.10
N THR A 171 -12.43 27.96 -1.53
CA THR A 171 -12.69 27.03 -2.65
C THR A 171 -11.99 27.45 -3.95
N HIS A 172 -11.90 28.75 -4.25
CA HIS A 172 -11.14 29.23 -5.41
C HIS A 172 -9.63 28.93 -5.29
N ILE A 173 -9.03 29.23 -4.13
CA ILE A 173 -7.61 28.97 -3.86
C ILE A 173 -7.34 27.46 -3.85
N GLU A 174 -8.17 26.70 -3.13
CA GLU A 174 -8.10 25.23 -3.00
C GLU A 174 -8.20 24.54 -4.36
N LEU A 175 -9.20 24.89 -5.19
CA LEU A 175 -9.32 24.38 -6.57
C LEU A 175 -8.10 24.72 -7.43
N ARG A 176 -7.56 25.93 -7.28
CA ARG A 176 -6.39 26.37 -8.06
C ARG A 176 -5.15 25.59 -7.67
N GLU A 177 -4.92 25.33 -6.38
CA GLU A 177 -3.81 24.50 -5.93
C GLU A 177 -3.96 23.03 -6.33
N ILE A 178 -5.16 22.45 -6.22
CA ILE A 178 -5.48 21.10 -6.72
C ILE A 178 -5.22 21.03 -8.23
N THR A 179 -5.67 22.01 -9.02
CA THR A 179 -5.49 22.02 -10.48
C THR A 179 -4.00 22.14 -10.84
N ASN A 180 -3.28 23.09 -10.21
CA ASN A 180 -1.83 23.21 -10.36
C ASN A 180 -1.08 21.92 -10.00
N PHE A 181 -1.57 21.16 -9.01
CA PHE A 181 -0.99 19.87 -8.62
C PHE A 181 -1.27 18.78 -9.64
N VAL A 182 -2.49 18.70 -10.17
CA VAL A 182 -2.85 17.81 -11.28
C VAL A 182 -1.97 18.11 -12.49
N ASP A 183 -1.82 19.38 -12.89
CA ASP A 183 -1.00 19.76 -14.04
C ASP A 183 0.48 19.39 -13.86
N LYS A 184 1.05 19.57 -12.65
CA LYS A 184 2.40 19.09 -12.28
C LYS A 184 2.53 17.56 -12.43
N LEU A 185 1.50 16.80 -12.04
CA LEU A 185 1.49 15.34 -12.17
C LEU A 185 1.38 14.91 -13.65
N GLU A 186 0.53 15.57 -14.46
CA GLU A 186 0.39 15.28 -15.89
C GLU A 186 1.65 15.59 -16.70
N GLN A 187 2.39 16.65 -16.34
CA GLN A 187 3.65 17.02 -16.98
C GLN A 187 4.82 16.09 -16.59
N ASN A 188 4.68 15.27 -15.55
CA ASN A 188 5.74 14.40 -15.06
C ASN A 188 5.77 13.04 -15.78
N ALA A 189 6.60 12.95 -16.83
CA ALA A 189 6.81 11.73 -17.62
C ALA A 189 7.37 10.51 -16.84
N ALA A 190 7.66 10.63 -15.54
CA ALA A 190 8.11 9.55 -14.66
C ALA A 190 7.32 9.51 -13.33
N ILE A 191 6.03 9.86 -13.38
CA ILE A 191 5.09 9.77 -12.26
C ILE A 191 5.08 8.34 -11.64
N PRO A 192 5.10 8.21 -10.29
CA PRO A 192 4.93 6.91 -9.63
C PRO A 192 3.53 6.32 -9.86
N SER A 193 3.40 5.00 -10.03
CA SER A 193 2.09 4.35 -10.24
C SER A 193 1.09 4.51 -9.09
N PHE A 194 1.53 4.93 -7.91
CA PHE A 194 0.65 5.45 -6.87
C PHE A 194 -0.09 6.72 -7.34
N TRP A 195 0.64 7.73 -7.81
CA TRP A 195 0.06 9.00 -8.25
C TRP A 195 -0.68 8.90 -9.59
N GLU A 196 -0.40 7.89 -10.43
CA GLU A 196 -1.24 7.56 -11.61
C GLU A 196 -2.69 7.23 -11.19
N VAL A 197 -2.86 6.55 -10.05
CA VAL A 197 -4.17 6.18 -9.49
C VAL A 197 -4.91 7.42 -8.96
N PHE A 198 -4.23 8.31 -8.23
CA PHE A 198 -4.83 9.58 -7.79
C PHE A 198 -5.12 10.54 -8.95
N LEU A 199 -4.26 10.59 -9.98
CA LEU A 199 -4.50 11.40 -11.17
C LEU A 199 -5.78 10.98 -11.90
N CYS A 200 -6.08 9.68 -11.95
CA CYS A 200 -7.38 9.20 -12.45
C CYS A 200 -8.55 9.69 -11.59
N PHE A 201 -8.44 9.65 -10.25
CA PHE A 201 -9.46 10.19 -9.34
C PHE A 201 -9.66 11.71 -9.53
N PHE A 202 -8.59 12.51 -9.50
CA PHE A 202 -8.66 13.96 -9.67
C PHE A 202 -9.31 14.36 -11.00
N ARG A 203 -9.02 13.65 -12.09
CA ARG A 203 -9.64 13.87 -13.41
C ARG A 203 -11.15 13.64 -13.39
N ILE A 204 -11.61 12.58 -12.70
CA ILE A 204 -13.04 12.29 -12.53
C ILE A 204 -13.68 13.36 -11.64
N PHE A 205 -13.12 13.63 -10.47
CA PHE A 205 -13.60 14.65 -9.53
C PHE A 205 -13.76 16.02 -10.18
N LEU A 206 -12.73 16.51 -10.90
CA LEU A 206 -12.77 17.81 -11.58
C LEU A 206 -13.76 17.84 -12.77
N ALA A 207 -14.02 16.70 -13.41
CA ALA A 207 -15.03 16.59 -14.47
C ALA A 207 -16.46 16.61 -13.91
N ASP A 208 -16.73 15.84 -12.86
CA ASP A 208 -18.03 15.83 -12.19
C ASP A 208 -18.30 17.13 -11.40
N TYR A 209 -17.27 17.81 -10.90
CA TYR A 209 -17.35 19.18 -10.41
C TYR A 209 -17.84 20.15 -11.51
N LYS A 210 -17.16 20.17 -12.67
CA LYS A 210 -17.54 21.02 -13.82
C LYS A 210 -18.96 20.74 -14.32
N LYS A 211 -19.37 19.48 -14.36
CA LYS A 211 -20.72 19.01 -14.73
C LYS A 211 -21.77 19.45 -13.71
N SER A 212 -21.46 19.36 -12.41
CA SER A 212 -22.33 19.83 -11.34
C SER A 212 -22.51 21.35 -11.38
N LEU A 213 -21.42 22.10 -11.53
CA LEU A 213 -21.46 23.55 -11.69
C LEU A 213 -22.16 23.99 -12.99
N SER A 214 -22.02 23.21 -14.07
CA SER A 214 -22.77 23.41 -15.32
C SER A 214 -24.27 23.11 -15.16
N THR A 215 -24.66 22.27 -14.20
CA THR A 215 -26.06 22.09 -13.80
C THR A 215 -26.56 23.30 -13.01
N VAL A 216 -25.73 23.88 -12.12
CA VAL A 216 -26.05 25.15 -11.43
C VAL A 216 -26.27 26.29 -12.43
N ARG A 217 -25.48 26.34 -13.52
CA ARG A 217 -25.65 27.28 -14.64
C ARG A 217 -27.00 27.16 -15.40
N MET A 218 -27.79 26.12 -15.17
CA MET A 218 -29.09 25.91 -15.85
C MET A 218 -30.32 26.36 -15.05
N TYR A 219 -30.19 26.75 -13.77
CA TYR A 219 -31.35 27.22 -12.99
C TYR A 219 -31.89 28.56 -13.52
N LYS A 220 -33.20 28.61 -13.79
CA LYS A 220 -33.88 29.77 -14.43
C LYS A 220 -34.04 31.00 -13.54
N ARG A 221 -33.96 30.83 -12.22
CA ARG A 221 -33.98 31.88 -11.19
C ARG A 221 -33.05 31.39 -10.09
N LEU A 222 -31.97 32.11 -9.85
CA LEU A 222 -31.03 31.86 -8.75
C LEU A 222 -30.87 33.17 -7.97
N SER A 223 -30.74 33.08 -6.65
CA SER A 223 -30.32 34.21 -5.82
C SER A 223 -28.92 33.94 -5.27
N ILE A 224 -28.24 34.97 -4.76
CA ILE A 224 -26.93 34.81 -4.10
C ILE A 224 -27.03 33.83 -2.92
N ALA A 225 -28.08 33.94 -2.10
CA ALA A 225 -28.31 33.02 -0.98
C ALA A 225 -28.55 31.57 -1.46
N SER A 226 -29.36 31.40 -2.52
CA SER A 226 -29.57 30.08 -3.14
C SER A 226 -28.27 29.48 -3.68
N LEU A 227 -27.38 30.29 -4.27
CA LEU A 227 -26.07 29.83 -4.74
C LEU A 227 -25.20 29.34 -3.57
N VAL A 228 -25.16 30.06 -2.44
CA VAL A 228 -24.36 29.66 -1.25
C VAL A 228 -24.80 28.29 -0.72
N GLU A 229 -26.12 28.04 -0.66
CA GLU A 229 -26.68 26.76 -0.22
C GLU A 229 -26.43 25.63 -1.24
N ILE A 230 -26.79 25.85 -2.52
CA ILE A 230 -26.65 24.85 -3.60
C ILE A 230 -25.19 24.45 -3.81
N THR A 231 -24.24 25.35 -3.57
CA THR A 231 -22.80 25.07 -3.72
C THR A 231 -22.13 24.56 -2.46
N ARG A 232 -22.80 24.52 -1.29
CA ARG A 232 -22.20 24.03 -0.04
C ARG A 232 -21.57 22.63 -0.22
N PRO A 233 -22.23 21.62 -0.83
CA PRO A 233 -21.65 20.29 -1.05
C PRO A 233 -20.32 20.35 -1.83
N PHE A 234 -20.26 21.09 -2.93
CA PHE A 234 -19.07 21.17 -3.78
C PHE A 234 -17.90 21.85 -3.05
N ARG A 235 -18.18 22.87 -2.23
CA ARG A 235 -17.16 23.54 -1.41
C ARG A 235 -16.59 22.61 -0.34
N GLN A 236 -17.42 21.79 0.29
CA GLN A 236 -16.99 20.78 1.27
C GLN A 236 -16.11 19.70 0.62
N SER A 237 -16.53 19.14 -0.52
CA SER A 237 -15.71 18.15 -1.25
C SER A 237 -14.35 18.70 -1.71
N VAL A 238 -14.28 19.96 -2.15
CA VAL A 238 -13.00 20.63 -2.49
C VAL A 238 -12.11 20.77 -1.26
N HIS A 239 -12.66 21.29 -0.16
CA HIS A 239 -11.91 21.50 1.08
C HIS A 239 -11.38 20.18 1.66
N LEU A 240 -12.18 19.10 1.62
CA LEU A 240 -11.78 17.74 2.00
C LEU A 240 -10.55 17.28 1.20
N ILE A 241 -10.61 17.37 -0.12
CA ILE A 241 -9.50 16.98 -1.01
C ILE A 241 -8.27 17.86 -0.79
N HIS A 242 -8.44 19.17 -0.61
CA HIS A 242 -7.33 20.07 -0.29
C HIS A 242 -6.66 19.70 1.04
N SER A 243 -7.45 19.47 2.10
CA SER A 243 -6.93 19.07 3.41
C SER A 243 -6.12 17.77 3.37
N LEU A 244 -6.52 16.82 2.50
CA LEU A 244 -5.87 15.52 2.34
C LEU A 244 -4.57 15.58 1.50
N PHE A 245 -4.52 16.47 0.50
CA PHE A 245 -3.41 16.49 -0.48
C PHE A 245 -2.47 17.72 -0.43
N SER A 246 -2.82 18.79 0.27
CA SER A 246 -2.04 20.04 0.34
C SER A 246 -0.57 19.84 0.75
N SER A 247 -0.31 18.97 1.72
CA SER A 247 1.04 18.57 2.16
C SER A 247 1.95 17.99 1.06
N TRP A 248 1.42 17.65 -0.12
CA TRP A 248 2.16 17.07 -1.23
C TRP A 248 2.36 18.05 -2.40
N PHE A 249 1.69 19.22 -2.41
CA PHE A 249 1.67 20.14 -3.56
C PHE A 249 3.03 20.77 -3.90
N GLU A 250 3.94 20.85 -2.93
CA GLU A 250 5.31 21.36 -3.10
C GLU A 250 6.34 20.26 -3.44
N ILE A 251 5.97 18.98 -3.33
CA ILE A 251 6.94 17.87 -3.45
C ILE A 251 7.33 17.63 -4.91
N GLN A 252 8.59 17.95 -5.23
CA GLN A 252 9.17 17.78 -6.57
C GLN A 252 9.52 16.32 -6.90
N LYS A 253 9.76 15.48 -5.89
CA LYS A 253 10.16 14.08 -6.05
C LYS A 253 9.56 13.21 -4.95
N PHE A 254 8.69 12.30 -5.33
CA PHE A 254 8.09 11.34 -4.40
C PHE A 254 9.00 10.14 -4.11
N GLU A 255 8.82 9.59 -2.92
CA GLU A 255 9.53 8.42 -2.38
C GLU A 255 8.53 7.62 -1.53
N TRP A 256 8.86 6.37 -1.19
CA TRP A 256 7.96 5.47 -0.47
C TRP A 256 7.40 6.03 0.84
N VAL A 257 8.18 6.86 1.56
CA VAL A 257 7.73 7.53 2.80
C VAL A 257 6.54 8.46 2.55
N HIS A 258 6.60 9.29 1.50
CA HIS A 258 5.52 10.20 1.14
C HIS A 258 4.23 9.45 0.79
N ILE A 259 4.37 8.25 0.24
CA ILE A 259 3.28 7.36 -0.14
C ILE A 259 2.69 6.66 1.10
N GLU A 260 3.52 6.25 2.05
CA GLU A 260 3.08 5.69 3.35
C GLU A 260 2.42 6.75 4.25
N LEU A 261 2.83 8.02 4.17
CA LEU A 261 2.17 9.12 4.89
C LEU A 261 0.86 9.55 4.21
N ALA A 262 0.81 9.60 2.88
CA ALA A 262 -0.45 9.77 2.15
C ALA A 262 -1.44 8.62 2.45
N TRP A 263 -0.93 7.40 2.69
CA TRP A 263 -1.73 6.29 3.19
C TRP A 263 -2.35 6.57 4.56
N ASN A 264 -1.52 6.95 5.53
CA ASN A 264 -2.00 7.25 6.89
C ASN A 264 -3.06 8.37 6.89
N ASN A 265 -2.85 9.46 6.16
CA ASN A 265 -3.81 10.57 6.11
C ASN A 265 -5.21 10.10 5.64
N LEU A 266 -5.28 9.20 4.65
CA LEU A 266 -6.56 8.65 4.18
C LEU A 266 -7.19 7.72 5.23
N PHE A 267 -6.38 6.85 5.86
CA PHE A 267 -6.86 5.96 6.93
C PHE A 267 -7.33 6.71 8.18
N ASP A 268 -6.66 7.79 8.54
CA ASP A 268 -7.03 8.64 9.66
C ASP A 268 -8.30 9.45 9.33
N LEU A 269 -8.47 9.93 8.10
CA LEU A 269 -9.73 10.51 7.63
C LEU A 269 -10.88 9.49 7.66
N MET A 270 -10.63 8.24 7.28
CA MET A 270 -11.58 7.12 7.37
C MET A 270 -11.92 6.72 8.82
N ASN A 271 -11.10 7.06 9.83
CA ASN A 271 -11.45 6.90 11.25
C ASN A 271 -12.36 8.03 11.76
N HIS A 272 -12.27 9.22 11.17
CA HIS A 272 -13.01 10.42 11.61
C HIS A 272 -14.27 10.71 10.76
N SER A 273 -14.73 9.75 9.94
CA SER A 273 -15.85 9.93 9.01
C SER A 273 -17.18 10.32 9.66
N ALA A 274 -17.37 10.05 10.96
CA ALA A 274 -18.51 10.51 11.74
C ALA A 274 -18.61 12.05 11.90
N CYS A 275 -17.56 12.79 11.56
CA CYS A 275 -17.53 14.26 11.54
C CYS A 275 -17.74 14.87 10.15
N LEU A 276 -17.87 14.05 9.10
CA LEU A 276 -18.00 14.48 7.71
C LEU A 276 -19.47 14.62 7.28
N SER A 277 -19.74 15.52 6.33
CA SER A 277 -21.04 15.61 5.67
C SER A 277 -21.24 14.51 4.62
N GLU A 278 -22.49 14.31 4.18
CA GLU A 278 -22.87 13.35 3.14
C GLU A 278 -22.06 13.53 1.83
N ALA A 279 -21.79 14.76 1.42
CA ALA A 279 -20.98 15.05 0.23
C ALA A 279 -19.50 14.66 0.41
N GLU A 280 -18.95 14.91 1.60
CA GLU A 280 -17.58 14.53 1.96
C GLU A 280 -17.46 12.99 2.07
N ILE A 281 -18.47 12.31 2.61
CA ILE A 281 -18.54 10.84 2.66
C ILE A 281 -18.63 10.23 1.26
N SER A 282 -19.42 10.80 0.34
CA SER A 282 -19.43 10.35 -1.07
C SER A 282 -18.06 10.49 -1.72
N THR A 283 -17.45 11.67 -1.57
CA THR A 283 -16.11 11.98 -2.11
C THR A 283 -15.03 11.04 -1.54
N LEU A 284 -15.11 10.74 -0.24
CA LEU A 284 -14.23 9.81 0.46
C LEU A 284 -14.47 8.35 0.02
N THR A 285 -15.71 7.97 -0.29
CA THR A 285 -16.06 6.62 -0.77
C THR A 285 -15.49 6.38 -2.17
N GLU A 286 -15.64 7.33 -3.09
CA GLU A 286 -15.04 7.27 -4.43
C GLU A 286 -13.51 7.14 -4.36
N LEU A 287 -12.88 7.93 -3.49
CA LEU A 287 -11.44 7.86 -3.25
C LEU A 287 -11.02 6.51 -2.61
N GLN A 288 -11.82 6.00 -1.67
CA GLN A 288 -11.62 4.71 -1.04
C GLN A 288 -11.71 3.55 -2.03
N GLU A 289 -12.67 3.54 -2.96
CA GLU A 289 -12.77 2.49 -3.99
C GLU A 289 -11.53 2.47 -4.88
N VAL A 290 -11.13 3.64 -5.39
CA VAL A 290 -9.96 3.83 -6.24
C VAL A 290 -8.68 3.37 -5.52
N TYR A 291 -8.53 3.75 -4.25
CA TYR A 291 -7.45 3.28 -3.40
C TYR A 291 -7.46 1.76 -3.21
N GLN A 292 -8.58 1.23 -2.69
CA GLN A 292 -8.70 -0.15 -2.27
C GLN A 292 -8.38 -1.10 -3.42
N LYS A 293 -8.88 -0.78 -4.62
CA LYS A 293 -8.57 -1.51 -5.85
C LYS A 293 -7.08 -1.56 -6.18
N ALA A 294 -6.35 -0.47 -5.96
CA ALA A 294 -4.90 -0.42 -6.18
C ALA A 294 -4.15 -1.28 -5.15
N LEU A 295 -4.45 -1.16 -3.84
CA LEU A 295 -3.79 -1.97 -2.82
C LEU A 295 -4.10 -3.47 -3.01
N LEU A 296 -5.38 -3.84 -3.18
CA LEU A 296 -5.78 -5.23 -3.37
C LEU A 296 -5.13 -5.84 -4.62
N SER A 297 -4.92 -5.07 -5.70
CA SER A 297 -4.19 -5.52 -6.89
C SER A 297 -2.71 -5.82 -6.63
N ILE A 298 -2.03 -5.02 -5.78
CA ILE A 298 -0.65 -5.32 -5.33
C ILE A 298 -0.64 -6.63 -4.52
N MET A 299 -1.66 -6.83 -3.67
CA MET A 299 -1.81 -8.05 -2.87
C MET A 299 -2.13 -9.29 -3.71
N ASP A 300 -2.96 -9.18 -4.74
CA ASP A 300 -3.22 -10.26 -5.70
C ASP A 300 -1.95 -10.68 -6.44
N TYR A 301 -1.10 -9.71 -6.81
CA TYR A 301 0.19 -9.97 -7.43
C TYR A 301 1.17 -10.64 -6.45
N LEU A 302 1.23 -10.18 -5.20
CA LEU A 302 2.00 -10.82 -4.11
C LEU A 302 1.55 -12.27 -3.86
N TYR A 303 0.25 -12.55 -3.80
CA TYR A 303 -0.29 -13.89 -3.54
C TYR A 303 -0.33 -14.79 -4.80
N SER A 304 -0.16 -14.24 -6.02
CA SER A 304 -0.03 -15.00 -7.28
C SER A 304 1.43 -15.34 -7.62
N PHE A 305 2.35 -14.37 -7.46
CA PHE A 305 3.75 -14.48 -7.92
C PHE A 305 4.78 -14.49 -6.78
N GLY A 306 4.41 -14.09 -5.57
CA GLY A 306 5.31 -14.02 -4.40
C GLY A 306 6.25 -12.81 -4.39
N LYS A 307 5.95 -11.77 -5.19
CA LYS A 307 6.80 -10.60 -5.44
C LYS A 307 5.98 -9.30 -5.48
N VAL A 308 6.63 -8.16 -5.34
CA VAL A 308 6.01 -6.83 -5.55
C VAL A 308 6.05 -6.47 -7.05
N PRO A 309 5.02 -5.85 -7.65
CA PRO A 309 5.06 -5.36 -9.03
C PRO A 309 6.20 -4.36 -9.27
N LEU A 310 6.87 -4.45 -10.42
CA LEU A 310 8.06 -3.63 -10.73
C LEU A 310 7.80 -2.12 -10.73
N ASN A 311 6.59 -1.69 -11.11
CA ASN A 311 6.17 -0.28 -11.08
C ASN A 311 5.84 0.24 -9.67
N TRP A 312 5.65 -0.66 -8.70
CA TRP A 312 5.39 -0.34 -7.29
C TRP A 312 6.60 -0.53 -6.37
N GLU A 313 7.58 -1.34 -6.78
CA GLU A 313 8.76 -1.74 -5.98
C GLU A 313 9.54 -0.58 -5.34
N LYS A 314 9.68 0.56 -6.02
CA LYS A 314 10.39 1.75 -5.50
C LYS A 314 9.58 2.57 -4.48
N TYR A 315 8.27 2.29 -4.38
CA TYR A 315 7.26 3.19 -3.84
C TYR A 315 6.39 2.53 -2.76
N PHE A 316 6.36 1.21 -2.71
CA PHE A 316 5.63 0.42 -1.72
C PHE A 316 6.51 0.06 -0.51
N ILE A 317 5.88 -0.24 0.63
CA ILE A 317 6.55 -0.62 1.88
C ILE A 317 7.33 -1.95 1.78
N LEU A 318 6.96 -2.83 0.85
CA LEU A 318 7.73 -4.03 0.50
C LEU A 318 8.48 -3.83 -0.81
N TYR A 319 9.65 -4.45 -0.93
CA TYR A 319 10.41 -4.55 -2.19
C TYR A 319 11.07 -5.93 -2.32
N ASN A 320 11.44 -6.32 -3.55
CA ASN A 320 12.12 -7.58 -3.80
C ASN A 320 13.63 -7.43 -3.56
N ASP A 321 14.28 -8.41 -2.94
CA ASP A 321 15.75 -8.43 -2.90
C ASP A 321 16.31 -8.81 -4.29
N THR A 322 17.29 -8.04 -4.76
CA THR A 322 18.02 -8.30 -6.00
C THR A 322 18.97 -9.50 -5.91
N SER A 323 19.31 -9.94 -4.69
CA SER A 323 20.23 -11.04 -4.40
C SER A 323 19.54 -12.37 -4.04
N ASP A 324 18.35 -12.33 -3.41
CA ASP A 324 17.50 -13.50 -3.16
C ASP A 324 16.07 -13.27 -3.69
N PRO A 325 15.68 -13.89 -4.82
CA PRO A 325 14.33 -13.76 -5.36
C PRO A 325 13.23 -14.45 -4.53
N GLU A 326 13.56 -15.15 -3.44
CA GLU A 326 12.61 -15.63 -2.42
C GLU A 326 12.46 -14.66 -1.23
N LEU A 327 13.21 -13.54 -1.20
CA LEU A 327 13.19 -12.57 -0.10
C LEU A 327 12.48 -11.27 -0.51
N LEU A 328 11.39 -10.99 0.19
CA LEU A 328 10.80 -9.65 0.27
C LEU A 328 11.34 -8.96 1.51
N ILE A 329 11.68 -7.67 1.39
CA ILE A 329 12.20 -6.85 2.47
C ILE A 329 11.21 -5.72 2.76
N THR A 330 10.90 -5.51 4.04
CA THR A 330 10.11 -4.37 4.52
C THR A 330 11.01 -3.14 4.64
N ARG A 331 10.53 -1.99 4.15
CA ARG A 331 11.16 -0.68 4.36
C ARG A 331 10.82 -0.15 5.76
N SER A 332 11.76 0.59 6.35
CA SER A 332 11.53 1.34 7.58
C SER A 332 12.26 2.69 7.50
N ALA A 333 11.71 3.68 8.20
CA ALA A 333 12.29 5.02 8.35
C ALA A 333 11.99 5.54 9.76
N ALA A 334 12.93 6.30 10.33
CA ALA A 334 12.71 6.93 11.63
C ALA A 334 11.58 7.97 11.54
N GLY A 335 10.63 7.91 12.48
CA GLY A 335 9.47 8.81 12.51
C GLY A 335 8.29 8.41 11.61
N VAL A 336 8.39 7.33 10.84
CA VAL A 336 7.28 6.82 10.01
C VAL A 336 6.67 5.60 10.70
N ILE A 337 5.39 5.71 11.10
CA ILE A 337 4.59 4.63 11.67
C ILE A 337 3.44 4.38 10.69
N SER A 338 3.19 3.14 10.29
CA SER A 338 2.05 2.81 9.42
C SER A 338 0.79 2.56 10.25
N SER A 339 -0.34 3.14 9.84
CA SER A 339 -1.65 2.85 10.44
C SER A 339 -2.16 1.43 10.07
N LEU A 340 -1.73 0.89 8.93
CA LEU A 340 -2.12 -0.44 8.43
C LEU A 340 -1.09 -1.53 8.77
N TRP A 341 0.19 -1.30 8.46
CA TRP A 341 1.24 -2.33 8.46
C TRP A 341 1.85 -2.59 9.84
N ASN A 342 1.13 -3.34 10.68
CA ASN A 342 1.67 -3.89 11.91
C ASN A 342 2.53 -5.15 11.68
N ASP A 343 3.41 -5.48 12.63
CA ASP A 343 4.34 -6.63 12.56
C ASP A 343 3.65 -7.97 12.26
N ARG A 344 2.44 -8.17 12.77
CA ARG A 344 1.67 -9.41 12.56
C ARG A 344 1.18 -9.52 11.13
N LEU A 345 0.60 -8.45 10.58
CA LEU A 345 0.17 -8.38 9.19
C LEU A 345 1.37 -8.54 8.23
N LEU A 346 2.45 -7.78 8.47
CA LEU A 346 3.70 -7.89 7.70
C LEU A 346 4.26 -9.32 7.71
N SER A 347 4.35 -9.95 8.88
CA SER A 347 4.80 -11.33 9.03
C SER A 347 3.94 -12.33 8.26
N MET A 348 2.60 -12.18 8.27
CA MET A 348 1.69 -13.02 7.49
C MET A 348 1.85 -12.82 5.98
N VAL A 349 1.94 -11.57 5.50
CA VAL A 349 2.10 -11.27 4.07
C VAL A 349 3.45 -11.76 3.54
N LEU A 350 4.54 -11.53 4.28
CA LEU A 350 5.86 -12.06 3.95
C LEU A 350 5.88 -13.60 3.94
N HIS A 351 5.21 -14.26 4.89
CA HIS A 351 5.10 -15.71 4.91
C HIS A 351 4.28 -16.24 3.71
N GLY A 352 3.16 -15.59 3.39
CA GLY A 352 2.29 -15.94 2.26
C GLY A 352 3.02 -15.81 0.92
N ALA A 353 3.63 -14.65 0.65
CA ALA A 353 4.40 -14.40 -0.56
C ALA A 353 5.57 -15.38 -0.71
N ARG A 354 6.40 -15.57 0.32
CA ARG A 354 7.50 -16.54 0.30
C ARG A 354 7.02 -17.98 0.08
N THR A 355 5.86 -18.32 0.63
CA THR A 355 5.24 -19.64 0.42
C THR A 355 4.76 -19.80 -1.03
N ARG A 356 4.20 -18.75 -1.66
CA ARG A 356 3.87 -18.75 -3.10
C ARG A 356 5.11 -18.98 -3.97
N VAL A 357 6.23 -18.30 -3.71
CA VAL A 357 7.50 -18.54 -4.45
C VAL A 357 7.94 -20.00 -4.31
N ARG A 358 7.89 -20.56 -3.10
CA ARG A 358 8.30 -21.95 -2.80
C ARG A 358 7.44 -23.01 -3.46
N ILE A 359 6.14 -22.78 -3.59
CA ILE A 359 5.26 -23.66 -4.37
C ILE A 359 5.52 -23.49 -5.87
N GLY A 360 5.82 -22.26 -6.30
CA GLY A 360 5.94 -21.81 -7.68
C GLY A 360 4.89 -20.74 -7.97
N ALA A 361 5.29 -19.72 -8.74
CA ALA A 361 4.42 -18.67 -9.23
C ALA A 361 3.27 -19.22 -10.08
N LYS A 362 2.15 -18.49 -10.15
CA LYS A 362 1.09 -18.72 -11.15
C LYS A 362 1.57 -18.26 -12.54
N VAL A 363 0.91 -18.74 -13.58
CA VAL A 363 1.11 -18.26 -14.96
C VAL A 363 0.44 -16.89 -15.13
N ASP A 364 -0.84 -16.82 -14.72
CA ASP A 364 -1.68 -15.63 -14.79
C ASP A 364 -1.87 -14.98 -13.40
N LEU A 365 -2.19 -13.69 -13.39
CA LEU A 365 -2.61 -12.97 -12.17
C LEU A 365 -4.01 -13.46 -11.75
N ILE A 366 -4.12 -13.97 -10.53
CA ILE A 366 -5.41 -14.43 -9.97
C ILE A 366 -5.85 -13.44 -8.89
N PRO A 367 -7.07 -12.86 -8.97
CA PRO A 367 -7.57 -11.89 -7.98
C PRO A 367 -8.03 -12.56 -6.66
N ALA A 368 -7.21 -13.44 -6.09
CA ALA A 368 -7.55 -14.27 -4.94
C ALA A 368 -7.64 -13.48 -3.63
N PHE A 369 -6.83 -12.44 -3.47
CA PHE A 369 -6.87 -11.51 -2.33
C PHE A 369 -8.05 -10.56 -2.47
N SER A 370 -8.24 -9.92 -3.64
CA SER A 370 -9.42 -9.10 -3.93
C SER A 370 -10.73 -9.85 -3.66
N ASN A 371 -10.91 -11.04 -4.25
CA ASN A 371 -12.13 -11.82 -4.08
C ASN A 371 -12.35 -12.20 -2.61
N THR A 372 -11.31 -12.68 -1.91
CA THR A 372 -11.42 -13.08 -0.50
C THR A 372 -11.74 -11.88 0.42
N PHE A 373 -11.23 -10.69 0.11
CA PHE A 373 -11.53 -9.45 0.81
C PHE A 373 -13.00 -9.03 0.60
N TYR A 374 -13.46 -8.94 -0.64
CA TYR A 374 -14.85 -8.56 -0.93
C TYR A 374 -15.86 -9.60 -0.42
N ASP A 375 -15.51 -10.89 -0.41
CA ASP A 375 -16.33 -11.92 0.21
C ASP A 375 -16.37 -11.81 1.74
N ARG A 376 -15.37 -11.19 2.37
CA ARG A 376 -15.41 -10.87 3.81
C ARG A 376 -16.30 -9.67 4.11
N ILE A 377 -16.16 -8.58 3.34
CA ILE A 377 -17.00 -7.37 3.48
C ILE A 377 -18.49 -7.70 3.28
N LYS A 378 -18.84 -8.50 2.26
CA LYS A 378 -20.22 -8.97 2.04
C LYS A 378 -20.77 -9.82 3.20
N ALA A 379 -19.91 -10.52 3.93
CA ALA A 379 -20.29 -11.35 5.07
C ALA A 379 -20.46 -10.53 6.38
N GLU A 380 -20.25 -9.22 6.31
CA GLU A 380 -20.49 -8.23 7.37
C GLU A 380 -21.66 -7.29 6.97
N ASP A 381 -22.51 -7.74 6.03
CA ASP A 381 -23.71 -7.07 5.48
C ASP A 381 -23.49 -5.65 4.90
N LEU A 382 -22.24 -5.25 4.66
CA LEU A 382 -21.87 -3.99 4.02
C LEU A 382 -22.16 -4.01 2.50
N PRO A 383 -22.88 -3.02 1.95
CA PRO A 383 -23.09 -2.89 0.51
C PRO A 383 -21.80 -2.76 -0.30
N LEU A 384 -21.79 -3.29 -1.53
CA LEU A 384 -20.76 -2.93 -2.51
C LEU A 384 -20.94 -1.46 -2.90
N GLY A 385 -19.89 -0.66 -2.75
CA GLY A 385 -19.90 0.78 -3.03
C GLY A 385 -20.41 1.67 -1.89
N SER A 386 -20.61 1.14 -0.67
CA SER A 386 -20.71 1.98 0.52
C SER A 386 -19.32 2.31 1.09
N PHE A 387 -19.22 3.42 1.82
CA PHE A 387 -18.10 3.69 2.71
C PHE A 387 -17.83 2.49 3.64
N ILE A 388 -16.56 2.14 3.84
CA ILE A 388 -16.10 1.11 4.79
C ILE A 388 -15.19 1.80 5.82
N SER A 389 -15.42 1.62 7.12
CA SER A 389 -14.55 2.24 8.13
C SER A 389 -13.12 1.67 8.05
N PHE A 390 -12.11 2.43 8.49
CA PHE A 390 -10.74 1.89 8.53
C PHE A 390 -10.61 0.67 9.45
N TYR A 391 -11.41 0.60 10.51
CA TYR A 391 -11.45 -0.55 11.40
C TYR A 391 -11.89 -1.83 10.67
N ASP A 392 -13.01 -1.76 9.93
CA ASP A 392 -13.57 -2.90 9.19
C ASP A 392 -12.66 -3.28 8.01
N PHE A 393 -12.17 -2.28 7.27
CA PHE A 393 -11.19 -2.45 6.21
C PHE A 393 -9.95 -3.22 6.70
N ARG A 394 -9.36 -2.80 7.82
CA ARG A 394 -8.18 -3.45 8.40
C ARG A 394 -8.49 -4.88 8.87
N LEU A 395 -9.65 -5.12 9.50
CA LEU A 395 -10.06 -6.47 9.90
C LEU A 395 -10.25 -7.40 8.70
N ALA A 396 -10.92 -6.94 7.64
CA ALA A 396 -11.11 -7.71 6.41
C ALA A 396 -9.77 -7.99 5.71
N PHE A 397 -8.85 -7.03 5.71
CA PHE A 397 -7.50 -7.16 5.13
C PHE A 397 -6.63 -8.17 5.90
N GLU A 398 -6.56 -8.05 7.24
CA GLU A 398 -5.84 -9.01 8.10
C GLU A 398 -6.42 -10.43 8.00
N SER A 399 -7.75 -10.55 8.06
CA SER A 399 -8.47 -11.83 7.94
C SER A 399 -8.19 -12.51 6.60
N THR A 400 -8.19 -11.73 5.51
CA THR A 400 -7.84 -12.18 4.15
C THR A 400 -6.39 -12.66 4.06
N ALA A 401 -5.44 -11.86 4.57
CA ALA A 401 -4.03 -12.24 4.60
C ALA A 401 -3.79 -13.52 5.39
N VAL A 402 -4.41 -13.69 6.56
CA VAL A 402 -4.32 -14.92 7.38
C VAL A 402 -4.92 -16.12 6.65
N LYS A 403 -6.13 -15.99 6.10
CA LYS A 403 -6.84 -17.07 5.39
C LYS A 403 -6.04 -17.58 4.18
N LEU A 404 -5.57 -16.68 3.32
CA LEU A 404 -4.82 -17.04 2.12
C LEU A 404 -3.41 -17.56 2.44
N THR A 405 -2.75 -16.99 3.44
CA THR A 405 -1.45 -17.50 3.91
C THR A 405 -1.58 -18.93 4.43
N HIS A 406 -2.59 -19.21 5.25
CA HIS A 406 -2.87 -20.58 5.72
C HIS A 406 -3.21 -21.55 4.56
N MET A 407 -3.97 -21.12 3.55
CA MET A 407 -4.23 -21.93 2.36
C MET A 407 -2.94 -22.25 1.58
N LEU A 408 -2.06 -21.26 1.38
CA LEU A 408 -0.76 -21.46 0.74
C LEU A 408 0.16 -22.37 1.56
N SER A 409 0.24 -22.20 2.88
CA SER A 409 1.05 -23.07 3.74
C SER A 409 0.59 -24.53 3.65
N ASN A 410 -0.71 -24.78 3.56
CA ASN A 410 -1.26 -26.12 3.33
C ASN A 410 -1.00 -26.66 1.91
N GLU A 411 -1.04 -25.81 0.86
CA GLU A 411 -0.62 -26.18 -0.51
C GLU A 411 0.86 -26.61 -0.53
N LEU A 412 1.74 -25.87 0.16
CA LEU A 412 3.17 -26.19 0.28
C LEU A 412 3.42 -27.46 1.10
N ILE A 413 2.76 -27.63 2.25
CA ILE A 413 2.87 -28.84 3.09
C ILE A 413 2.45 -30.08 2.29
N LYS A 414 1.32 -30.02 1.58
CA LYS A 414 0.88 -31.10 0.71
C LYS A 414 1.94 -31.39 -0.37
N LYS A 415 2.43 -30.36 -1.08
CA LYS A 415 3.46 -30.54 -2.12
C LYS A 415 4.77 -31.13 -1.57
N ILE A 416 5.13 -30.83 -0.32
CA ILE A 416 6.28 -31.43 0.39
C ILE A 416 6.04 -32.92 0.66
N ARG A 417 4.86 -33.30 1.16
CA ARG A 417 4.48 -34.73 1.37
C ARG A 417 4.48 -35.49 0.04
N ASP A 418 3.79 -34.96 -0.97
CA ASP A 418 3.63 -35.56 -2.31
C ASP A 418 4.98 -35.73 -3.05
N SER A 419 6.02 -34.97 -2.65
CA SER A 419 7.39 -35.10 -3.20
C SER A 419 8.23 -36.22 -2.56
N GLY A 420 7.66 -36.94 -1.58
CA GLY A 420 8.28 -38.08 -0.91
C GLY A 420 9.15 -37.72 0.29
N LEU A 421 8.70 -36.79 1.15
CA LEU A 421 9.46 -36.36 2.34
C LEU A 421 9.82 -37.54 3.27
N LEU A 422 8.86 -38.43 3.54
CA LEU A 422 9.03 -39.54 4.48
C LEU A 422 9.90 -40.65 3.88
N GLU A 423 9.76 -40.91 2.60
CA GLU A 423 10.62 -41.80 1.81
C GLU A 423 12.06 -41.29 1.80
N PHE A 424 12.27 -39.99 1.60
CA PHE A 424 13.59 -39.38 1.62
C PHE A 424 14.25 -39.45 3.01
N TRP A 425 13.48 -39.19 4.08
CA TRP A 425 13.96 -39.33 5.46
C TRP A 425 14.37 -40.78 5.80
N ASN A 426 13.59 -41.75 5.33
CA ASN A 426 13.89 -43.17 5.50
C ASN A 426 15.07 -43.63 4.63
N ASP A 427 15.18 -43.19 3.37
CA ASP A 427 16.33 -43.48 2.51
C ASP A 427 17.63 -42.96 3.17
N MET A 428 17.64 -41.73 3.71
CA MET A 428 18.79 -41.22 4.47
C MET A 428 19.16 -42.10 5.67
N LYS A 429 18.17 -42.55 6.46
CA LYS A 429 18.38 -43.44 7.62
C LYS A 429 19.04 -44.76 7.19
N GLU A 430 18.54 -45.36 6.11
CA GLU A 430 19.07 -46.63 5.58
C GLU A 430 20.47 -46.49 4.97
N ILE A 431 20.75 -45.36 4.31
CA ILE A 431 22.05 -45.00 3.73
C ILE A 431 23.08 -44.67 4.83
N THR A 432 22.67 -44.04 5.92
CA THR A 432 23.60 -43.60 6.98
C THR A 432 24.02 -44.75 7.89
N CYS A 433 23.06 -45.56 8.38
CA CYS A 433 23.32 -46.58 9.40
C CYS A 433 22.42 -47.82 9.32
N GLY A 434 21.67 -48.00 8.22
CA GLY A 434 20.75 -49.12 8.03
C GLY A 434 21.22 -50.15 6.99
N ARG A 435 20.26 -50.75 6.28
CA ARG A 435 20.52 -51.87 5.35
C ARG A 435 21.40 -51.47 4.18
N VAL A 436 21.26 -50.26 3.64
CA VAL A 436 22.11 -49.80 2.51
C VAL A 436 23.56 -49.66 2.97
N ALA A 437 23.79 -49.01 4.13
CA ALA A 437 25.14 -48.90 4.71
C ALA A 437 25.80 -50.27 4.90
N HIS A 438 25.08 -51.22 5.51
CA HIS A 438 25.56 -52.58 5.74
C HIS A 438 25.80 -53.35 4.43
N CYS A 439 24.89 -53.27 3.46
CA CYS A 439 25.04 -53.96 2.17
C CYS A 439 26.22 -53.40 1.35
N PHE A 440 26.44 -52.08 1.36
CA PHE A 440 27.58 -51.46 0.69
C PHE A 440 28.89 -51.88 1.36
N ALA A 441 28.98 -51.76 2.68
CA ALA A 441 30.18 -52.12 3.43
C ALA A 441 30.56 -53.60 3.25
N ALA A 442 29.58 -54.52 3.27
CA ALA A 442 29.82 -55.94 3.03
C ALA A 442 30.27 -56.25 1.58
N LEU A 443 29.73 -55.54 0.58
CA LEU A 443 30.16 -55.68 -0.82
C LEU A 443 31.59 -55.16 -1.03
N VAL A 444 31.90 -53.95 -0.56
CA VAL A 444 33.21 -53.31 -0.75
C VAL A 444 34.27 -54.00 0.08
N TYR A 445 34.11 -54.04 1.41
CA TYR A 445 35.16 -54.50 2.29
C TYR A 445 35.36 -56.02 2.22
N GLY A 446 34.28 -56.79 2.07
CA GLY A 446 34.35 -58.24 1.85
C GLY A 446 35.03 -58.63 0.54
N CYS A 447 34.96 -57.79 -0.51
CA CYS A 447 35.75 -58.00 -1.73
C CYS A 447 37.23 -57.62 -1.53
N THR A 448 37.55 -56.58 -0.73
CA THR A 448 38.95 -56.25 -0.39
C THR A 448 39.63 -57.24 0.57
N SER A 449 38.89 -58.21 1.11
CA SER A 449 39.44 -59.39 1.79
C SER A 449 40.08 -60.40 0.81
N ASP A 450 39.80 -60.27 -0.49
CA ASP A 450 40.36 -61.10 -1.57
C ASP A 450 41.12 -60.23 -2.59
N PRO A 451 42.46 -60.26 -2.60
CA PRO A 451 43.28 -59.45 -3.51
C PRO A 451 42.94 -59.61 -5.00
N SER A 452 42.39 -60.76 -5.42
CA SER A 452 42.03 -61.00 -6.82
C SER A 452 40.81 -60.18 -7.29
N LYS A 453 39.95 -59.74 -6.37
CA LYS A 453 38.70 -59.02 -6.67
C LYS A 453 38.83 -57.50 -6.64
N ILE A 454 39.89 -56.96 -6.01
CA ILE A 454 40.09 -55.51 -5.81
C ILE A 454 40.10 -54.76 -7.16
N GLY A 455 40.78 -55.29 -8.17
CA GLY A 455 40.87 -54.69 -9.51
C GLY A 455 39.59 -54.71 -10.35
N GLN A 456 38.48 -55.26 -9.85
CA GLN A 456 37.19 -55.34 -10.55
C GLN A 456 36.06 -54.57 -9.85
N LEU A 457 36.35 -53.86 -8.76
CA LEU A 457 35.34 -53.26 -7.90
C LEU A 457 34.87 -51.88 -8.40
N ASP A 458 33.81 -51.84 -9.22
CA ASP A 458 33.07 -50.59 -9.47
C ASP A 458 32.29 -50.18 -8.19
N ILE A 459 32.76 -49.10 -7.55
CA ILE A 459 32.17 -48.49 -6.34
C ILE A 459 30.75 -47.95 -6.62
N MET A 460 30.52 -47.35 -7.79
CA MET A 460 29.22 -46.79 -8.18
C MET A 460 28.21 -47.89 -8.45
N GLN A 461 28.60 -48.97 -9.14
CA GLN A 461 27.76 -50.14 -9.33
C GLN A 461 27.49 -50.88 -8.01
N SER A 462 28.50 -50.98 -7.14
CA SER A 462 28.38 -51.57 -5.79
C SER A 462 27.41 -50.78 -4.91
N TYR A 463 27.50 -49.45 -4.89
CA TYR A 463 26.57 -48.58 -4.17
C TYR A 463 25.15 -48.66 -4.74
N ARG A 464 25.00 -48.68 -6.07
CA ARG A 464 23.68 -48.85 -6.72
C ARG A 464 23.05 -50.21 -6.42
N SER A 465 23.84 -51.27 -6.34
CA SER A 465 23.41 -52.60 -5.87
C SER A 465 22.99 -52.55 -4.39
N ALA A 466 23.75 -51.87 -3.53
CA ALA A 466 23.43 -51.74 -2.11
C ALA A 466 22.13 -50.96 -1.85
N LEU A 467 21.87 -49.87 -2.59
CA LEU A 467 20.62 -49.11 -2.55
C LEU A 467 19.41 -50.02 -2.83
N LEU A 468 19.46 -50.77 -3.94
CA LEU A 468 18.38 -51.68 -4.34
C LEU A 468 18.18 -52.82 -3.33
N ARG A 469 19.27 -53.44 -2.83
CA ARG A 469 19.21 -54.49 -1.80
C ARG A 469 18.71 -53.98 -0.44
N GLY A 470 18.95 -52.72 -0.11
CA GLY A 470 18.43 -52.09 1.10
C GLY A 470 16.94 -51.75 1.06
N GLY A 471 16.32 -51.79 -0.12
CA GLY A 471 14.89 -51.49 -0.33
C GLY A 471 14.61 -50.09 -0.90
N VAL A 472 15.63 -49.36 -1.36
CA VAL A 472 15.44 -48.10 -2.11
C VAL A 472 14.99 -48.44 -3.53
N SER A 473 13.85 -47.89 -3.98
CA SER A 473 13.32 -48.20 -5.31
C SER A 473 14.22 -47.63 -6.43
N PRO A 474 14.23 -48.22 -7.64
CA PRO A 474 15.09 -47.76 -8.74
C PRO A 474 14.94 -46.27 -9.08
N ALA A 475 13.74 -45.71 -8.91
CA ALA A 475 13.44 -44.30 -9.18
C ALA A 475 13.87 -43.34 -8.05
N ARG A 476 14.03 -43.83 -6.80
CA ARG A 476 14.65 -43.03 -5.71
C ARG A 476 16.17 -43.20 -5.69
N ALA A 477 16.68 -44.36 -6.06
CA ALA A 477 18.11 -44.68 -6.09
C ALA A 477 18.93 -43.77 -7.01
N THR A 478 18.32 -43.17 -8.05
CA THR A 478 18.99 -42.20 -8.94
C THR A 478 19.28 -40.85 -8.31
N ARG A 479 18.62 -40.49 -7.19
CA ARG A 479 18.90 -39.26 -6.42
C ARG A 479 20.20 -39.35 -5.61
N TRP A 480 20.65 -40.57 -5.31
CA TRP A 480 21.77 -40.86 -4.42
C TRP A 480 23.02 -41.26 -5.21
N LYS A 481 24.04 -40.40 -5.21
CA LYS A 481 25.34 -40.63 -5.87
C LYS A 481 26.43 -40.73 -4.80
N LEU A 482 27.41 -41.61 -4.97
CA LEU A 482 28.52 -41.77 -4.03
C LEU A 482 29.85 -41.55 -4.76
N SER A 483 30.66 -40.62 -4.26
CA SER A 483 31.99 -40.32 -4.81
C SER A 483 33.06 -40.69 -3.80
N GLN A 484 34.18 -41.28 -4.23
CA GLN A 484 35.34 -41.50 -3.36
C GLN A 484 36.25 -40.26 -3.45
N THR A 485 36.60 -39.68 -2.30
CA THR A 485 37.41 -38.44 -2.24
C THR A 485 38.92 -38.68 -2.07
N GLY A 486 39.33 -39.94 -1.97
CA GLY A 486 40.70 -40.39 -2.21
C GLY A 486 41.66 -40.28 -1.02
N ALA A 487 41.22 -39.79 0.14
CA ALA A 487 42.06 -39.74 1.34
C ALA A 487 42.19 -41.10 2.06
N SER A 488 41.23 -42.02 1.86
CA SER A 488 41.30 -43.41 2.33
C SER A 488 40.32 -44.35 1.60
N ASP A 489 40.46 -45.66 1.83
CA ASP A 489 39.52 -46.71 1.39
C ASP A 489 38.09 -46.56 1.96
N THR A 490 37.89 -45.70 2.98
CA THR A 490 36.59 -45.45 3.64
C THR A 490 36.03 -44.06 3.34
N ASP A 491 36.80 -43.22 2.64
CA ASP A 491 36.51 -41.81 2.42
C ASP A 491 35.54 -41.61 1.23
N TYR A 492 34.24 -41.79 1.54
CA TYR A 492 33.14 -41.67 0.59
C TYR A 492 32.27 -40.45 0.91
N ASN A 493 32.04 -39.62 -0.11
CA ASN A 493 31.22 -38.42 -0.09
C ASN A 493 29.90 -38.67 -0.84
N LEU A 494 28.79 -38.72 -0.11
CA LEU A 494 27.43 -38.79 -0.64
C LEU A 494 27.05 -37.44 -1.26
N GLN A 495 26.58 -37.49 -2.51
CA GLN A 495 26.00 -36.37 -3.23
C GLN A 495 24.52 -36.65 -3.45
N CYS A 496 23.67 -35.69 -3.06
CA CYS A 496 22.24 -35.73 -3.29
C CYS A 496 21.78 -34.34 -3.75
N GLU A 497 21.17 -34.27 -4.93
CA GLU A 497 20.48 -33.08 -5.40
C GLU A 497 19.08 -33.06 -4.77
N LEU A 498 18.73 -31.97 -4.08
CA LEU A 498 17.44 -31.80 -3.42
C LEU A 498 16.46 -31.07 -4.33
N ASP A 499 15.49 -31.81 -4.86
CA ASP A 499 14.40 -31.26 -5.66
C ASP A 499 13.58 -30.22 -4.88
N ILE A 500 12.96 -29.27 -5.60
CA ILE A 500 11.90 -28.42 -5.05
C ILE A 500 10.67 -29.30 -4.77
N PRO A 501 10.05 -29.26 -3.57
CA PRO A 501 10.26 -28.33 -2.46
C PRO A 501 11.10 -28.88 -1.30
N LEU A 502 11.64 -30.11 -1.37
CA LEU A 502 12.40 -30.74 -0.29
C LEU A 502 13.64 -29.91 0.11
N ARG A 503 14.23 -29.15 -0.83
CA ARG A 503 15.29 -28.16 -0.57
C ARG A 503 14.96 -27.11 0.50
N TYR A 504 13.67 -26.86 0.78
CA TYR A 504 13.23 -25.91 1.80
C TYR A 504 13.07 -26.54 3.19
N VAL A 505 13.00 -27.86 3.27
CA VAL A 505 12.86 -28.62 4.52
C VAL A 505 14.24 -28.95 5.10
N PHE A 506 15.17 -29.37 4.25
CA PHE A 506 16.52 -29.78 4.65
C PHE A 506 17.53 -28.65 4.41
N ARG A 507 18.23 -28.23 5.48
CA ARG A 507 19.34 -27.26 5.35
C ARG A 507 20.50 -27.89 4.56
N PRO A 508 21.22 -27.13 3.71
CA PRO A 508 22.39 -27.64 2.98
C PRO A 508 23.47 -28.26 3.89
N SER A 509 23.57 -27.80 5.14
CA SER A 509 24.48 -28.35 6.16
C SER A 509 24.15 -29.78 6.62
N LEU A 510 23.02 -30.36 6.22
CA LEU A 510 22.65 -31.72 6.62
C LEU A 510 23.51 -32.79 5.94
N ILE A 511 23.75 -32.68 4.62
CA ILE A 511 24.50 -33.69 3.87
C ILE A 511 25.96 -33.86 4.38
N PRO A 512 26.72 -32.79 4.71
CA PRO A 512 28.01 -32.92 5.38
C PRO A 512 27.95 -33.70 6.72
N VAL A 513 26.89 -33.53 7.51
CA VAL A 513 26.71 -34.26 8.77
C VAL A 513 26.39 -35.75 8.51
N ILE A 514 25.58 -36.04 7.49
CA ILE A 514 25.33 -37.42 7.05
C ILE A 514 26.63 -38.10 6.59
N ASN A 515 27.46 -37.41 5.79
CA ASN A 515 28.77 -37.92 5.35
C ASN A 515 29.70 -38.22 6.53
N ALA A 516 29.78 -37.33 7.53
CA ALA A 516 30.57 -37.58 8.74
C ALA A 516 30.06 -38.81 9.53
N CYS A 517 28.75 -39.05 9.57
CA CYS A 517 28.19 -40.27 10.16
C CYS A 517 28.50 -41.53 9.32
N MET A 518 28.43 -41.44 8.00
CA MET A 518 28.73 -42.56 7.09
C MET A 518 30.19 -42.99 7.13
N ASP A 519 31.14 -42.06 7.08
CA ASP A 519 32.58 -42.37 7.19
C ASP A 519 32.91 -43.09 8.52
N ASN A 520 32.37 -42.62 9.64
CA ASN A 520 32.53 -43.29 10.93
C ASN A 520 31.92 -44.72 10.92
N MET A 521 30.72 -44.90 10.37
CA MET A 521 30.12 -46.23 10.20
C MET A 521 30.98 -47.15 9.31
N PHE A 522 31.49 -46.62 8.20
CA PHE A 522 32.30 -47.36 7.24
C PHE A 522 33.67 -47.75 7.81
N LYS A 523 34.31 -46.89 8.61
CA LYS A 523 35.51 -47.24 9.39
C LYS A 523 35.24 -48.36 10.38
N ILE A 524 34.11 -48.32 11.11
CA ILE A 524 33.70 -49.40 12.03
C ILE A 524 33.47 -50.71 11.26
N TYR A 525 32.72 -50.69 10.14
CA TYR A 525 32.52 -51.88 9.31
C TYR A 525 33.83 -52.44 8.75
N ARG A 526 34.77 -51.58 8.30
CA ARG A 526 36.08 -52.02 7.80
C ARG A 526 36.89 -52.72 8.89
N VAL A 527 36.87 -52.23 10.12
CA VAL A 527 37.51 -52.90 11.27
C VAL A 527 36.84 -54.24 11.58
N VAL A 528 35.51 -54.30 11.58
CA VAL A 528 34.75 -55.56 11.78
C VAL A 528 35.10 -56.59 10.69
N GLU A 529 35.15 -56.19 9.43
CA GLU A 529 35.45 -57.07 8.30
C GLU A 529 36.90 -57.57 8.34
N LEU A 530 37.88 -56.70 8.63
CA LEU A 530 39.28 -57.10 8.78
C LEU A 530 39.48 -58.11 9.93
N LEU A 531 38.84 -57.88 11.08
CA LEU A 531 38.88 -58.81 12.22
C LEU A 531 38.12 -60.12 11.90
N THR A 532 37.06 -60.06 11.09
CA THR A 532 36.32 -61.25 10.63
C THR A 532 37.15 -62.07 9.65
N SER A 533 37.82 -61.43 8.69
CA SER A 533 38.77 -62.05 7.76
C SER A 533 39.86 -62.81 8.52
N VAL A 534 40.55 -62.15 9.48
CA VAL A 534 41.57 -62.79 10.33
C VAL A 534 40.99 -63.90 11.22
N CYS A 535 39.71 -63.83 11.61
CA CYS A 535 39.02 -64.93 12.31
C CYS A 535 38.63 -66.11 11.40
N SER A 536 38.44 -65.87 10.10
CA SER A 536 38.03 -66.87 9.10
C SER A 536 39.20 -67.53 8.37
N ASP A 537 40.35 -66.86 8.29
CA ASP A 537 41.62 -67.37 7.74
C ASP A 537 42.28 -68.40 8.67
N ARG A 538 41.52 -69.47 8.93
CA ARG A 538 41.93 -70.61 9.77
C ARG A 538 42.94 -71.47 9.04
N LYS A 539 44.22 -71.14 9.22
CA LYS A 539 45.31 -72.11 9.01
C LYS A 539 44.95 -73.42 9.72
N THR A 540 44.88 -74.48 8.92
CA THR A 540 44.57 -75.85 9.34
C THR A 540 45.73 -76.44 10.13
N SER A 541 45.55 -77.60 10.76
CA SER A 541 46.67 -78.30 11.41
C SER A 541 47.80 -78.69 10.44
N GLU A 542 47.50 -78.80 9.15
CA GLU A 542 48.45 -79.19 8.10
C GLU A 542 49.41 -78.05 7.77
N ASP A 543 48.94 -76.79 7.81
CA ASP A 543 49.75 -75.57 7.63
C ASP A 543 50.88 -75.43 8.68
N TYR A 544 50.73 -76.03 9.86
CA TYR A 544 51.75 -76.01 10.92
C TYR A 544 52.76 -77.17 10.81
N GLN A 545 52.48 -78.22 10.04
CA GLN A 545 53.39 -79.37 9.91
C GLN A 545 54.63 -79.05 9.05
N GLN A 546 54.56 -78.03 8.18
CA GLN A 546 55.69 -77.61 7.35
C GLN A 546 56.77 -76.81 8.11
N ILE A 547 56.51 -76.41 9.37
CA ILE A 547 57.44 -75.60 10.18
C ILE A 547 57.92 -76.43 11.38
N HIS A 548 59.03 -77.13 11.21
CA HIS A 548 59.55 -78.03 12.25
C HIS A 548 60.19 -77.28 13.43
N ASN A 549 60.37 -77.99 14.55
CA ASN A 549 60.95 -77.57 15.83
C ASN A 549 60.27 -76.47 16.66
N ASP A 550 59.40 -75.59 16.12
CA ASP A 550 58.74 -74.53 16.92
C ASP A 550 57.19 -74.49 16.81
N SER A 551 56.60 -75.55 16.23
CA SER A 551 55.16 -75.63 15.92
C SER A 551 54.23 -75.43 17.12
N VAL A 552 54.58 -75.93 18.31
CA VAL A 552 53.77 -75.77 19.54
C VAL A 552 53.76 -74.32 20.02
N ILE A 553 54.87 -73.59 19.85
CA ILE A 553 54.94 -72.15 20.19
C ILE A 553 54.17 -71.33 19.14
N ALA A 554 54.28 -71.68 17.86
CA ALA A 554 53.48 -71.07 16.79
C ALA A 554 51.96 -71.28 17.02
N GLU A 555 51.51 -72.50 17.26
CA GLU A 555 50.11 -72.85 17.53
C GLU A 555 49.57 -72.11 18.78
N ARG A 556 50.39 -71.98 19.84
CA ARG A 556 50.02 -71.19 21.04
C ARG A 556 49.94 -69.69 20.75
N ARG A 557 50.88 -69.13 19.99
CA ARG A 557 50.85 -67.72 19.55
C ARG A 557 49.62 -67.43 18.70
N VAL A 558 49.29 -68.30 17.74
CA VAL A 558 48.10 -68.12 16.89
C VAL A 558 46.80 -68.29 17.68
N ARG A 559 46.71 -69.24 18.62
CA ARG A 559 45.55 -69.31 19.55
C ARG A 559 45.38 -68.05 20.40
N HIS A 560 46.47 -67.46 20.90
CA HIS A 560 46.42 -66.15 21.58
C HIS A 560 45.98 -65.03 20.61
N MET A 561 46.46 -65.04 19.37
CA MET A 561 46.05 -64.06 18.34
C MET A 561 44.55 -64.16 18.03
N PHE A 562 44.02 -65.35 17.77
CA PHE A 562 42.58 -65.58 17.59
C PHE A 562 41.75 -65.14 18.81
N PHE A 563 42.24 -65.37 20.04
CA PHE A 563 41.56 -64.89 21.24
C PHE A 563 41.50 -63.35 21.30
N ILE A 564 42.61 -62.66 21.01
CA ILE A 564 42.69 -61.20 20.98
C ILE A 564 41.80 -60.63 19.86
N VAL A 565 41.90 -61.16 18.65
CA VAL A 565 41.08 -60.76 17.48
C VAL A 565 39.59 -60.98 17.76
N SER A 566 39.21 -62.12 18.37
CA SER A 566 37.83 -62.38 18.79
C SER A 566 37.33 -61.39 19.86
N LYS A 567 38.17 -61.01 20.83
CA LYS A 567 37.81 -59.96 21.81
C LYS A 567 37.66 -58.59 21.17
N LEU A 568 38.52 -58.24 20.22
CA LEU A 568 38.41 -56.99 19.44
C LEU A 568 37.19 -56.98 18.53
N LEU A 569 36.84 -58.09 17.90
CA LEU A 569 35.65 -58.24 17.03
C LEU A 569 34.35 -58.06 17.82
N ASN A 570 34.29 -58.62 19.03
CA ASN A 570 33.18 -58.40 19.96
C ASN A 570 33.08 -56.92 20.38
N LEU A 571 34.21 -56.28 20.73
CA LEU A 571 34.24 -54.86 21.09
C LEU A 571 33.82 -53.95 19.93
N ALA A 572 34.32 -54.19 18.72
CA ALA A 572 33.95 -53.46 17.51
C ALA A 572 32.46 -53.64 17.18
N SER A 573 31.91 -54.83 17.39
CA SER A 573 30.48 -55.10 17.23
C SER A 573 29.62 -54.32 18.23
N ILE A 574 30.01 -54.26 19.50
CA ILE A 574 29.33 -53.45 20.53
C ILE A 574 29.38 -51.95 20.17
N ILE A 575 30.54 -51.44 19.73
CA ILE A 575 30.70 -50.04 19.30
C ILE A 575 29.79 -49.74 18.09
N LYS A 576 29.75 -50.64 17.10
CA LYS A 576 28.88 -50.56 15.92
C LYS A 576 27.40 -50.49 16.33
N ASP A 577 26.94 -51.40 17.19
CA ASP A 577 25.54 -51.47 17.62
C ASP A 577 25.13 -50.26 18.47
N LEU A 578 26.03 -49.74 19.32
CA LEU A 578 25.82 -48.50 20.07
C LEU A 578 25.73 -47.26 19.15
N PHE A 579 26.61 -47.15 18.14
CA PHE A 579 26.59 -46.04 17.19
C PHE A 579 25.34 -46.07 16.31
N VAL A 580 25.01 -47.23 15.74
CA VAL A 580 23.78 -47.45 14.95
C VAL A 580 22.55 -47.11 15.78
N GLY A 581 22.47 -47.61 17.02
CA GLY A 581 21.37 -47.29 17.94
C GLY A 581 21.24 -45.80 18.21
N LYS A 582 22.37 -45.09 18.42
CA LYS A 582 22.37 -43.64 18.65
C LYS A 582 21.91 -42.87 17.42
N VAL A 583 22.44 -43.15 16.23
CA VAL A 583 22.06 -42.46 14.99
C VAL A 583 20.61 -42.78 14.61
N ALA A 584 20.19 -44.04 14.66
CA ALA A 584 18.81 -44.45 14.39
C ALA A 584 17.81 -43.82 15.37
N SER A 585 18.19 -43.55 16.63
CA SER A 585 17.35 -42.82 17.59
C SER A 585 17.07 -41.37 17.17
N VAL A 586 18.07 -40.68 16.60
CA VAL A 586 17.91 -39.30 16.08
C VAL A 586 16.94 -39.31 14.91
N PHE A 587 17.15 -40.20 13.92
CA PHE A 587 16.24 -40.35 12.78
C PHE A 587 14.80 -40.65 13.24
N SER A 588 14.62 -41.58 14.19
CA SER A 588 13.29 -42.02 14.63
C SER A 588 12.57 -41.01 15.55
N ASN A 589 13.31 -40.12 16.23
CA ASN A 589 12.74 -39.00 16.98
C ASN A 589 12.23 -37.91 16.03
N HIS A 590 13.02 -37.51 15.04
CA HIS A 590 12.59 -36.55 14.02
C HIS A 590 11.54 -37.11 13.06
N GLU A 591 11.48 -38.44 12.87
CA GLU A 591 10.45 -39.08 12.05
C GLU A 591 9.03 -38.76 12.56
N LYS A 592 8.86 -38.64 13.89
CA LYS A 592 7.60 -38.20 14.51
C LYS A 592 7.22 -36.79 14.09
N CYS A 593 8.19 -35.87 14.02
CA CYS A 593 7.99 -34.51 13.54
C CYS A 593 7.64 -34.47 12.05
N THR A 594 8.33 -35.24 11.20
CA THR A 594 8.00 -35.32 9.76
C THR A 594 6.67 -36.03 9.47
N ARG A 595 6.13 -36.80 10.41
CA ARG A 595 4.77 -37.36 10.34
C ARG A 595 3.68 -36.40 10.83
N SER A 596 4.04 -35.36 11.60
CA SER A 596 3.13 -34.26 11.98
C SER A 596 3.12 -33.09 10.99
N ILE A 597 4.13 -33.00 10.11
CA ILE A 597 4.17 -32.09 8.96
C ILE A 597 3.27 -32.63 7.85
#